data_AF-A0A7V1DTG9-F1
#
_entry.id   AF-A0A7V1DTG9-F1
#
_cell.length_a   1.000
_cell.length_b   1.000
_cell.length_c   1.000
_cell.angle_alpha   90.00
_cell.angle_beta   90.00
_cell.angle_gamma   90.00
#
_symmetry.space_group_name_H-M   'P 1'
#
loop_
_entity.id
_entity.type
_entity.pdbx_description
1 polymer ?
#
loop_
_entity_poly.entity_id
_entity_poly.type
_entity_poly.pdbx_seq_one_letter_code
_entity_poly.pdbx_strand_id
1 'polypeptide(L)'
;MRLRLVGLGVLGTLVFVSAARVATHAKDEGKVPFPTGWRSWTHTKTMAITSDQHPLFAAFGGIHHIYVNSVGLKAAKSGGPYPDGSVIVFDLLEWSESGGAYTEGARKLIGVMHKDSKKYKETGGWGFEGF
;
A
#
# COMPACT_ATOMS: atom_id res chain seq x y z
N MET A 1 -80.86 -19.66 29.80
CA MET A 1 -80.73 -20.69 28.74
C MET A 1 -79.25 -20.82 28.37
N ARG A 2 -78.83 -22.05 28.06
CA ARG A 2 -77.47 -22.52 27.72
C ARG A 2 -76.77 -21.58 26.71
N LEU A 3 -75.44 -21.43 26.60
CA LEU A 3 -74.45 -22.46 26.36
C LEU A 3 -73.03 -21.82 26.35
N ARG A 4 -72.02 -22.60 26.75
CA ARG A 4 -70.59 -22.33 26.67
C ARG A 4 -70.12 -22.20 25.20
N LEU A 5 -69.09 -21.41 24.93
CA LEU A 5 -68.06 -21.83 23.97
C LEU A 5 -66.69 -21.21 24.29
N VAL A 6 -65.74 -22.14 24.42
CA VAL A 6 -64.32 -21.98 24.66
C VAL A 6 -63.66 -21.64 23.32
N GLY A 7 -62.76 -20.65 23.31
CA GLY A 7 -61.89 -20.34 22.18
C GLY A 7 -60.48 -20.09 22.68
N LEU A 8 -59.68 -21.16 22.76
CA LEU A 8 -58.27 -21.15 23.14
C LEU A 8 -57.46 -20.59 21.95
N GLY A 9 -57.16 -19.29 21.96
CA GLY A 9 -56.25 -18.67 20.99
C GLY A 9 -54.81 -18.90 21.41
N VAL A 10 -54.12 -19.83 20.76
CA VAL A 10 -52.69 -20.10 20.94
C VAL A 10 -51.89 -18.86 20.54
N LEU A 11 -51.21 -18.26 21.50
CA LEU A 11 -50.29 -17.13 21.33
C LEU A 11 -49.00 -17.65 20.67
N GLY A 12 -48.88 -17.50 19.35
CA GLY A 12 -47.66 -17.81 18.62
C GLY A 12 -46.63 -16.69 18.79
N THR A 13 -45.67 -16.87 19.70
CA THR A 13 -44.54 -15.95 19.86
C THR A 13 -43.58 -16.08 18.67
N LEU A 14 -43.63 -15.14 17.73
CA LEU A 14 -42.60 -15.00 16.69
C LEU A 14 -41.30 -14.54 17.34
N VAL A 15 -40.31 -15.43 17.41
CA VAL A 15 -38.93 -15.07 17.77
C VAL A 15 -38.24 -14.54 16.51
N PHE A 16 -38.12 -13.21 16.42
CA PHE A 16 -37.25 -12.56 15.43
C PHE A 16 -35.79 -12.75 15.83
N VAL A 17 -35.12 -13.76 15.25
CA VAL A 17 -33.66 -13.90 15.35
C VAL A 17 -33.04 -12.84 14.44
N SER A 18 -32.61 -11.72 15.02
CA SER A 18 -31.80 -10.72 14.33
C SER A 18 -30.39 -11.29 14.08
N ALA A 19 -30.11 -11.69 12.85
CA ALA A 19 -28.77 -12.07 12.42
C ALA A 19 -27.89 -10.81 12.31
N ALA A 20 -27.23 -10.43 13.40
CA ALA A 20 -26.18 -9.42 13.37
C ALA A 20 -25.03 -9.95 12.51
N ARG A 21 -24.84 -9.37 11.31
CA ARG A 21 -23.66 -9.64 10.48
C ARG A 21 -22.46 -8.95 11.11
N VAL A 22 -21.64 -9.72 11.84
CA VAL A 22 -20.31 -9.29 12.22
C VAL A 22 -19.48 -9.20 10.94
N ALA A 23 -19.19 -7.98 10.48
CA ALA A 23 -18.23 -7.76 9.40
C ALA A 23 -16.83 -8.06 9.96
N THR A 24 -16.34 -9.26 9.72
CA THR A 24 -14.94 -9.60 9.95
C THR A 24 -14.10 -8.78 8.98
N HIS A 25 -13.44 -7.72 9.46
CA HIS A 25 -12.34 -7.11 8.73
C HIS A 25 -11.23 -8.15 8.65
N ALA A 26 -11.08 -8.78 7.48
CA ALA A 26 -9.88 -9.53 7.18
C ALA A 26 -8.72 -8.54 7.29
N LYS A 27 -7.87 -8.74 8.30
CA LYS A 27 -6.63 -7.99 8.46
C LYS A 27 -5.78 -8.37 7.25
N ASP A 28 -5.51 -7.43 6.36
CA ASP A 28 -4.68 -7.65 5.19
C ASP A 28 -3.21 -7.73 5.66
N GLU A 29 -2.86 -8.88 6.27
CA GLU A 29 -1.64 -9.03 7.08
C GLU A 29 -0.35 -8.96 6.26
N GLY A 30 -0.44 -8.94 4.92
CA GLY A 30 0.70 -8.85 4.01
C GLY A 30 0.81 -7.53 3.24
N LYS A 31 -0.26 -6.74 3.11
CA LYS A 31 -0.25 -5.60 2.20
C LYS A 31 0.53 -4.41 2.76
N VAL A 32 1.35 -3.78 1.91
CA VAL A 32 2.04 -2.54 2.23
C VAL A 32 1.05 -1.38 2.06
N PRO A 33 0.90 -0.49 3.04
CA PRO A 33 0.01 0.66 2.90
C PRO A 33 0.55 1.68 1.91
N PHE A 34 -0.35 2.39 1.23
CA PHE A 34 0.02 3.54 0.40
C PHE A 34 0.69 4.63 1.27
N PRO A 35 1.84 5.19 0.86
CA PRO A 35 2.65 6.05 1.73
C PRO A 35 2.18 7.51 1.71
N THR A 36 0.98 7.81 2.22
CA THR A 36 0.40 9.17 2.19
C THR A 36 1.40 10.27 2.59
N GLY A 37 1.48 11.33 1.77
CA GLY A 37 2.37 12.47 2.00
C GLY A 37 3.83 12.28 1.59
N TRP A 38 4.18 11.15 0.96
CA TRP A 38 5.56 10.82 0.62
C TRP A 38 6.31 11.85 -0.23
N ARG A 39 5.61 12.63 -1.06
CA ARG A 39 6.23 13.70 -1.87
C ARG A 39 6.89 14.80 -1.05
N SER A 40 6.52 14.92 0.23
CA SER A 40 7.13 15.87 1.16
C SER A 40 8.26 15.25 1.99
N TRP A 41 8.56 13.96 1.78
CA TRP A 41 9.69 13.30 2.44
C TRP A 41 11.01 13.71 1.79
N THR A 42 12.12 13.28 2.38
CA THR A 42 13.43 13.60 1.82
C THR A 42 13.66 12.83 0.53
N HIS A 43 13.81 13.58 -0.57
CA HIS A 43 14.38 13.06 -1.82
C HIS A 43 15.84 12.69 -1.57
N THR A 44 16.23 11.46 -1.92
CA THR A 44 17.59 10.95 -1.65
C THR A 44 18.39 10.70 -2.91
N LYS A 45 17.74 10.38 -4.04
CA LYS A 45 18.41 10.07 -5.31
C LYS A 45 17.45 10.21 -6.48
N THR A 46 18.02 10.58 -7.63
CA THR A 46 17.39 10.45 -8.95
C THR A 46 18.24 9.56 -9.83
N MET A 47 17.59 8.78 -10.70
CA MET A 47 18.23 8.05 -11.80
C MET A 47 17.29 8.06 -13.00
N ALA A 48 17.83 8.07 -14.22
CA ALA A 48 17.04 7.94 -15.44
C ALA A 48 17.49 6.73 -16.24
N ILE A 49 16.53 5.99 -16.79
CA ILE A 49 16.75 4.88 -17.72
C ILE A 49 16.04 5.26 -19.03
N THR A 50 16.81 5.80 -19.98
CA THR A 50 16.28 6.40 -21.22
C THR A 50 16.55 5.59 -22.49
N SER A 51 17.24 4.47 -22.38
CA SER A 51 17.56 3.60 -23.52
C SER A 51 17.35 2.12 -23.19
N ASP A 52 16.87 1.39 -24.19
CA ASP A 52 16.69 -0.07 -24.18
C ASP A 52 18.01 -0.86 -24.01
N GLN A 53 19.16 -0.21 -24.14
CA GLN A 53 20.46 -0.79 -23.80
C GLN A 53 20.56 -1.14 -22.30
N HIS A 54 19.78 -0.47 -21.45
CA HIS A 54 19.74 -0.81 -20.04
C HIS A 54 18.80 -2.02 -19.82
N PRO A 55 19.24 -3.11 -19.16
CA PRO A 55 18.44 -4.33 -18.99
C PRO A 55 17.08 -4.13 -18.32
N LEU A 56 16.94 -3.10 -17.49
CA LEU A 56 15.70 -2.76 -16.81
C LEU A 56 14.78 -1.79 -17.58
N PHE A 57 15.11 -1.37 -18.80
CA PHE A 57 14.33 -0.36 -19.53
C PHE A 57 12.88 -0.77 -19.76
N ALA A 58 12.62 -2.05 -20.06
CA ALA A 58 11.25 -2.53 -20.27
C ALA A 58 10.35 -2.38 -19.04
N ALA A 59 10.89 -2.64 -17.84
CA ALA A 59 10.13 -2.55 -16.59
C ALA A 59 10.16 -1.14 -15.98
N PHE A 60 11.32 -0.48 -16.05
CA PHE A 60 11.63 0.75 -15.32
C PHE A 60 12.29 1.78 -16.25
N GLY A 61 11.91 1.86 -17.52
CA GLY A 61 12.29 3.00 -18.36
C GLY A 61 11.56 4.25 -17.89
N GLY A 62 12.29 5.34 -17.62
CA GLY A 62 11.74 6.48 -16.90
C GLY A 62 12.76 7.37 -16.19
N ILE A 63 12.27 8.45 -15.58
CA ILE A 63 12.95 9.21 -14.53
C ILE A 63 12.44 8.69 -13.19
N HIS A 64 13.36 8.30 -12.30
CA HIS A 64 13.04 7.70 -11.02
C HIS A 64 13.50 8.62 -9.91
N HIS A 65 12.62 8.88 -8.96
CA HIS A 65 12.98 9.56 -7.72
C HIS A 65 12.82 8.63 -6.54
N ILE A 66 13.80 8.64 -5.65
CA ILE A 66 13.73 7.91 -4.39
C ILE A 66 13.44 8.89 -3.27
N TYR A 67 12.40 8.58 -2.49
CA TYR A 67 12.04 9.31 -1.28
C TYR A 67 12.14 8.37 -0.08
N VAL A 68 12.65 8.89 1.04
CA VAL A 68 12.77 8.12 2.28
C VAL A 68 12.18 8.93 3.42
N ASN A 69 11.37 8.27 4.24
CA ASN A 69 10.82 8.89 5.44
C ASN A 69 11.94 9.23 6.46
N SER A 70 11.62 10.04 7.46
CA SER A 70 12.58 10.45 8.49
C SER A 70 13.22 9.28 9.25
N VAL A 71 12.47 8.17 9.42
CA VAL A 71 12.91 6.95 10.11
C VAL A 71 14.08 6.28 9.38
N GLY A 72 13.97 6.10 8.07
CA GLY A 72 15.01 5.48 7.24
C GLY A 72 16.14 6.42 6.82
N LEU A 73 15.99 7.73 7.04
CA LEU A 73 16.85 8.74 6.40
C LEU A 73 18.34 8.60 6.75
N LYS A 74 18.66 8.29 8.01
CA LYS A 74 20.05 8.10 8.44
C LYS A 74 20.71 6.92 7.70
N ALA A 75 20.00 5.78 7.63
CA ALA A 75 20.48 4.60 6.90
C ALA A 75 20.63 4.89 5.39
N ALA A 76 19.71 5.67 4.81
CA ALA A 76 19.78 6.08 3.41
C ALA A 76 20.99 6.97 3.09
N LYS A 77 21.38 7.86 4.01
CA LYS A 77 22.50 8.81 3.81
C LYS A 77 23.86 8.22 4.12
N SER A 78 23.95 7.44 5.19
CA SER A 78 25.24 6.99 5.75
C SER A 78 25.49 5.50 5.56
N GLY A 79 24.53 4.76 4.98
CA GLY A 79 24.56 3.31 4.91
C GLY A 79 24.21 2.66 6.26
N GLY A 80 24.19 1.32 6.27
CA GLY A 80 23.79 0.53 7.43
C GLY A 80 22.34 0.04 7.38
N PRO A 81 21.89 -0.68 8.43
CA PRO A 81 20.57 -1.28 8.46
C PRO A 81 19.47 -0.23 8.63
N TYR A 82 18.36 -0.42 7.91
CA TYR A 82 17.16 0.38 8.08
C TYR A 82 16.37 -0.11 9.32
N PRO A 83 15.98 0.79 10.24
CA PRO A 83 15.10 0.44 11.35
C PRO A 83 13.68 0.13 10.88
N ASP A 84 12.95 -0.67 11.67
CA ASP A 84 11.51 -0.89 11.45
C ASP A 84 10.75 0.44 11.43
N GLY A 85 9.74 0.53 10.56
CA GLY A 85 9.04 1.77 10.22
C GLY A 85 9.71 2.60 9.13
N SER A 86 10.88 2.20 8.63
CA SER A 86 11.47 2.84 7.44
C SER A 86 10.59 2.60 6.22
N VAL A 87 10.37 3.66 5.43
CA VAL A 87 9.65 3.57 4.17
C VAL A 87 10.47 4.21 3.07
N ILE A 88 10.63 3.49 1.97
CA ILE A 88 11.29 3.94 0.74
C ILE A 88 10.23 3.96 -0.35
N VAL A 89 10.14 5.06 -1.08
CA VAL A 89 9.27 5.21 -2.24
C VAL A 89 10.12 5.36 -3.49
N PHE A 90 9.84 4.52 -4.46
CA PHE A 90 10.33 4.56 -5.84
C PHE A 90 9.25 5.19 -6.71
N ASP A 91 9.43 6.46 -7.07
CA ASP A 91 8.52 7.18 -7.95
C ASP A 91 9.03 7.11 -9.40
N LEU A 92 8.34 6.37 -10.25
CA LEU A 92 8.68 6.20 -11.66
C LEU A 92 7.79 7.08 -12.54
N LEU A 93 8.42 7.98 -13.28
CA LEU A 93 7.77 8.81 -14.28
C LEU A 93 8.26 8.47 -15.67
N GLU A 94 7.39 8.69 -16.65
CA GLU A 94 7.78 8.85 -18.04
C GLU A 94 8.81 9.97 -18.18
N TRP A 95 9.48 9.97 -19.32
CA TRP A 95 10.41 11.03 -19.70
C TRP A 95 10.16 11.42 -21.14
N SER A 96 10.44 12.69 -21.44
CA SER A 96 10.53 13.20 -22.80
C SER A 96 11.84 13.95 -22.97
N GLU A 97 12.32 14.03 -24.21
CA GLU A 97 13.47 14.84 -24.58
C GLU A 97 13.05 15.85 -25.64
N SER A 98 13.49 17.09 -25.46
CA SER A 98 13.29 18.16 -26.43
C SER A 98 14.42 19.17 -26.31
N GLY A 99 15.11 19.44 -27.43
CA GLY A 99 16.15 20.47 -27.49
C GLY A 99 17.33 20.21 -26.56
N GLY A 100 17.65 18.94 -26.27
CA GLY A 100 18.71 18.53 -25.35
C GLY A 100 18.30 18.51 -23.88
N ALA A 101 17.04 18.81 -23.54
CA ALA A 101 16.52 18.75 -22.18
C ALA A 101 15.68 17.49 -21.97
N TYR A 102 15.89 16.82 -20.84
CA TYR A 102 15.05 15.72 -20.37
C TYR A 102 14.05 16.23 -19.35
N THR A 103 12.77 15.93 -19.54
CA THR A 103 11.69 16.36 -18.64
C THR A 103 10.84 15.18 -18.17
N GLU A 104 10.32 15.30 -16.95
CA GLU A 104 9.37 14.34 -16.38
C GLU A 104 8.02 14.38 -17.10
N GLY A 105 7.43 13.20 -17.30
CA GLY A 105 6.10 13.00 -17.89
C GLY A 105 5.09 12.42 -16.91
N ALA A 106 4.13 11.64 -17.42
CA ALA A 106 3.14 10.99 -16.57
C ALA A 106 3.78 9.96 -15.64
N ARG A 107 3.17 9.74 -14.47
CA ARG A 107 3.63 8.72 -13.53
C ARG A 107 3.22 7.33 -14.00
N LYS A 108 4.16 6.39 -13.96
CA LYS A 108 3.94 4.99 -14.35
C LYS A 108 3.71 4.08 -13.15
N LEU A 109 4.43 4.30 -12.04
CA LEU A 109 4.43 3.40 -10.89
C LEU A 109 4.87 4.14 -9.62
N ILE A 110 4.27 3.80 -8.49
CA ILE A 110 4.80 4.07 -7.16
C ILE A 110 5.16 2.74 -6.51
N GLY A 111 6.45 2.42 -6.48
CA GLY A 111 6.97 1.28 -5.73
C GLY A 111 7.20 1.66 -4.27
N VAL A 112 6.75 0.82 -3.33
CA VAL A 112 6.85 1.11 -1.90
C VAL A 112 7.51 -0.06 -1.18
N MET A 113 8.57 0.25 -0.46
CA MET A 113 9.26 -0.70 0.42
C MET A 113 9.05 -0.26 1.87
N HIS A 114 8.46 -1.12 2.70
CA HIS A 114 8.20 -0.81 4.12
C HIS A 114 8.94 -1.82 5.01
N LYS A 115 9.84 -1.32 5.85
CA LYS A 115 10.56 -2.13 6.83
C LYS A 115 9.66 -2.46 8.02
N ASP A 116 9.38 -3.74 8.21
CA ASP A 116 8.79 -4.30 9.42
C ASP A 116 9.28 -5.74 9.56
N SER A 117 10.28 -5.93 10.42
CA SER A 117 10.93 -7.22 10.66
C SER A 117 9.98 -8.30 11.17
N LYS A 118 8.88 -7.92 11.83
CA LYS A 118 7.91 -8.86 12.39
C LYS A 118 6.83 -9.22 11.37
N LYS A 119 6.38 -8.25 10.58
CA LYS A 119 5.32 -8.44 9.58
C LYS A 119 5.85 -9.14 8.32
N TYR A 120 7.01 -8.73 7.82
CA TYR A 120 7.53 -9.17 6.53
C TYR A 120 8.72 -10.14 6.68
N LYS A 121 8.60 -11.14 7.56
CA LYS A 121 9.69 -12.06 7.90
C LYS A 121 10.27 -12.80 6.70
N GLU A 122 9.39 -13.29 5.83
CA GLU A 122 9.75 -14.10 4.65
C GLU A 122 10.54 -13.32 3.59
N THR A 123 10.52 -11.99 3.65
CA THR A 123 11.17 -11.10 2.68
C THR A 123 12.28 -10.26 3.35
N GLY A 124 12.88 -10.79 4.41
CA GLY A 124 13.98 -10.11 5.13
C GLY A 124 13.53 -8.86 5.88
N GLY A 125 12.26 -8.82 6.29
CA GLY A 125 11.64 -7.70 7.02
C GLY A 125 11.19 -6.56 6.12
N TRP A 126 11.03 -6.76 4.82
CA TRP A 126 10.59 -5.73 3.87
C TRP A 126 9.31 -6.12 3.15
N GLY A 127 8.27 -5.32 3.27
CA GLY A 127 7.10 -5.40 2.42
C GLY A 127 7.36 -4.65 1.12
N PHE A 128 6.86 -5.18 0.00
CA PHE A 128 6.98 -4.58 -1.33
C PHE A 128 5.60 -4.48 -1.97
N GLU A 129 5.26 -3.32 -2.51
CA GLU A 129 4.00 -3.11 -3.24
C GLU A 129 4.17 -2.10 -4.37
N GLY A 130 3.46 -2.32 -5.47
CA GLY A 130 3.36 -1.37 -6.58
C GLY A 130 1.96 -0.77 -6.64
N PHE A 131 1.89 0.56 -6.79
CA PHE A 131 0.65 1.32 -6.99
C PHE A 131 0.64 2.06 -8.31
#